data_AF-A0A831ZE54-F1
#
_entry.id   AF-A0A831ZE54-F1
#
_cell.length_a   1.000
_cell.length_b   1.000
_cell.length_c   1.000
_cell.angle_alpha   90.00
_cell.angle_beta   90.00
_cell.angle_gamma   90.00
#
_symmetry.space_group_name_H-M   'P 1'
#
loop_
_entity.id
_entity.type
_entity.pdbx_description
1 polymer ?
#
loop_
_entity_poly.entity_id
_entity_poly.type
_entity_poly.pdbx_seq_one_letter_code
_entity_poly.pdbx_strand_id
1 'polypeptide(L)'
;MGATIVVVARDEERGKAALGEVIEYSKNDNIDLLMCDFSSQASIVEFSEKFRRKHDRLDTLVNNAGLMSQKRVETASGIEL
;
A
#
# COMPACT_ATOMS: atom_id res chain seq x y z
N MET A 1 -0.30 -8.57 22.31
CA MET A 1 0.19 -9.03 20.98
C MET A 1 -0.52 -8.20 19.94
N GLY A 2 0.21 -7.57 19.02
CA GLY A 2 -0.33 -6.76 17.93
C GLY A 2 0.00 -7.39 16.58
N ALA A 3 -0.74 -7.04 15.54
CA ALA A 3 -0.42 -7.45 14.17
C ALA A 3 0.77 -6.64 13.63
N THR A 4 1.57 -7.22 12.74
CA THR A 4 2.44 -6.45 11.87
C THR A 4 1.58 -5.82 10.78
N ILE A 5 1.55 -4.50 10.70
CA ILE A 5 0.75 -3.77 9.72
C ILE A 5 1.67 -3.29 8.60
N VAL A 6 1.37 -3.67 7.37
CA VAL A 6 2.04 -3.12 6.19
C VAL A 6 1.10 -2.13 5.54
N VAL A 7 1.42 -0.85 5.65
CA VAL A 7 0.72 0.23 4.96
C VAL A 7 1.28 0.32 3.54
N VAL A 8 0.40 0.45 2.56
CA VAL A 8 0.77 0.60 1.15
C VAL A 8 0.37 1.98 0.67
N ALA A 9 1.31 2.72 0.10
CA ALA A 9 1.06 4.05 -0.44
C ALA A 9 1.77 4.26 -1.78
N ARG A 10 1.26 5.18 -2.59
CA ARG A 10 1.94 5.66 -3.81
C ARG A 10 2.73 6.95 -3.60
N ASP A 11 2.51 7.62 -2.48
CA ASP A 11 3.16 8.86 -2.07
C ASP A 11 3.85 8.64 -0.72
N GLU A 12 5.17 8.82 -0.69
CA GLU A 12 5.98 8.46 0.48
C GLU A 12 5.74 9.39 1.67
N GLU A 13 5.58 10.70 1.44
CA GLU A 13 5.37 11.67 2.52
C GLU A 13 4.01 11.46 3.18
N ARG A 14 2.96 11.29 2.37
CA ARG A 14 1.62 10.97 2.89
C ARG A 14 1.60 9.61 3.59
N GLY A 15 2.32 8.63 3.05
CA GLY A 15 2.49 7.32 3.69
C GLY A 15 3.13 7.42 5.07
N LYS A 16 4.23 8.18 5.19
CA LYS A 16 4.92 8.42 6.48
C LYS A 16 4.05 9.19 7.47
N ALA A 17 3.29 10.18 7.02
CA ALA A 17 2.33 10.88 7.88
C ALA A 17 1.26 9.91 8.42
N ALA A 18 0.69 9.07 7.54
CA ALA A 18 -0.28 8.06 7.94
C ALA A 18 0.31 7.02 8.91
N LEU A 19 1.57 6.61 8.75
CA LEU A 19 2.26 5.75 9.73
C LEU A 19 2.26 6.38 11.12
N GLY A 20 2.61 7.68 11.21
CA GLY A 20 2.62 8.41 12.48
C GLY A 20 1.26 8.39 13.17
N GLU A 21 0.19 8.68 12.43
CA GLU A 21 -1.18 8.62 12.95
C GLU A 21 -1.55 7.20 13.43
N VAL A 22 -1.27 6.16 12.63
CA VAL A 22 -1.61 4.79 13.00
C VAL A 22 -0.85 4.36 14.25
N ILE A 23 0.43 4.68 14.38
CA ILE A 23 1.23 4.39 15.58
C ILE A 23 0.63 5.12 16.79
N GLU A 24 0.29 6.40 16.64
CA GLU A 24 -0.27 7.21 17.72
C GLU A 24 -1.61 6.66 18.22
N TYR A 25 -2.52 6.29 17.33
CA TYR A 25 -3.85 5.77 17.68
C TYR A 25 -3.79 4.34 18.21
N SER A 26 -3.01 3.47 17.56
CA SER A 26 -3.00 2.03 17.88
C SER A 26 -2.01 1.64 18.98
N LYS A 27 -1.03 2.49 19.29
CA LYS A 27 0.12 2.19 20.15
C LYS A 27 0.91 0.95 19.69
N ASN A 28 0.87 0.66 18.39
CA ASN A 28 1.58 -0.45 17.78
C ASN A 28 2.72 0.09 16.91
N ASP A 29 3.96 -0.28 17.25
CA ASP A 29 5.15 0.12 16.50
C ASP A 29 5.52 -0.90 15.39
N ASN A 30 4.81 -2.03 15.31
CA ASN A 30 5.06 -3.07 14.31
C ASN A 30 4.43 -2.69 12.96
N ILE A 31 4.82 -1.55 12.41
CA ILE A 31 4.24 -1.01 11.19
C ILE A 31 5.35 -0.75 10.16
N ASP A 32 5.07 -1.13 8.92
CA ASP A 32 5.94 -0.91 7.77
C ASP A 32 5.23 -0.12 6.68
N LEU A 33 5.99 0.60 5.85
CA LEU A 33 5.49 1.26 4.66
C LEU A 33 6.16 0.66 3.44
N LEU A 34 5.35 0.12 2.53
CA LEU A 34 5.78 -0.32 1.22
C LEU A 34 5.13 0.52 0.12
N MET A 35 5.92 0.88 -0.88
CA MET A 35 5.46 1.72 -1.98
C MET A 35 4.84 0.87 -3.09
N CYS A 36 3.68 1.27 -3.59
CA CYS A 36 3.03 0.66 -4.75
C CYS A 36 2.11 1.67 -5.45
N ASP A 37 2.21 1.72 -6.77
CA ASP A 37 1.21 2.36 -7.62
C ASP A 37 0.31 1.29 -8.24
N PHE A 38 -0.92 1.18 -7.74
CA PHE A 38 -1.90 0.19 -8.22
C PHE A 38 -2.40 0.47 -9.66
N SER A 39 -2.07 1.61 -10.26
CA SER A 39 -2.31 1.85 -11.68
C SER A 39 -1.26 1.20 -12.59
N SER A 40 -0.19 0.63 -12.03
CA SER A 40 0.91 0.02 -12.77
C SER A 40 1.11 -1.45 -12.38
N GLN A 41 0.86 -2.36 -13.33
CA GLN A 41 1.08 -3.79 -13.13
C GLN A 41 2.54 -4.12 -12.75
N ALA A 42 3.50 -3.40 -13.33
CA ALA A 42 4.91 -3.56 -12.99
C ALA A 42 5.19 -3.16 -11.53
N SER A 43 4.58 -2.06 -11.06
CA SER A 43 4.70 -1.64 -9.67
C SER A 43 4.10 -2.66 -8.70
N ILE A 44 2.95 -3.25 -9.06
CA ILE A 44 2.29 -4.30 -8.25
C ILE A 44 3.18 -5.55 -8.12
N VAL A 45 3.81 -5.98 -9.22
CA VAL A 45 4.74 -7.13 -9.19
C VAL A 45 5.94 -6.81 -8.31
N GLU A 46 6.57 -5.65 -8.48
CA GLU A 46 7.71 -5.23 -7.67
C GLU A 46 7.37 -5.13 -6.18
N PHE A 47 6.21 -4.55 -5.86
CA PHE A 47 5.67 -4.50 -4.50
C PHE A 47 5.49 -5.90 -3.90
N SER A 48 4.89 -6.81 -4.66
CA SER A 48 4.61 -8.18 -4.20
C SER A 48 5.91 -8.94 -3.90
N GLU A 49 6.94 -8.75 -4.73
CA GLU A 49 8.26 -9.33 -4.47
C GLU A 49 8.93 -8.70 -3.24
N LYS A 50 8.85 -7.37 -3.08
CA LYS A 50 9.37 -6.68 -1.89
C LYS A 50 8.71 -7.19 -0.61
N PHE A 51 7.38 -7.31 -0.61
CA PHE A 51 6.63 -7.87 0.51
C PHE A 51 7.10 -9.29 0.84
N ARG A 52 7.16 -10.18 -0.16
CA ARG A 52 7.60 -11.58 0.02
C ARG A 52 9.05 -11.74 0.48
N ARG A 53 9.92 -10.78 0.20
CA ARG A 53 11.31 -10.79 0.71
C ARG A 53 11.39 -10.35 2.17
N LYS A 54 10.45 -9.53 2.65
CA LYS A 54 10.46 -8.94 3.99
C LYS A 54 9.57 -9.66 4.98
N HIS A 55 8.53 -10.34 4.49
CA HIS A 55 7.52 -11.01 5.31
C HIS A 55 7.26 -12.43 4.79
N ASP A 56 7.30 -13.40 5.70
CA ASP A 56 7.16 -14.82 5.36
C ASP A 56 5.70 -15.27 5.19
N ARG A 57 4.74 -14.47 5.66
CA ARG A 57 3.31 -14.81 5.71
C ARG A 57 2.45 -13.56 5.58
N LEU A 58 1.29 -13.73 4.95
CA LEU A 58 0.20 -12.76 4.90
C LEU A 58 -1.04 -13.39 5.54
N ASP A 59 -1.53 -12.76 6.62
CA ASP A 59 -2.73 -13.22 7.33
C ASP A 59 -4.02 -12.63 6.75
N THR A 60 -3.99 -11.33 6.47
CA THR A 60 -5.15 -10.55 6.05
C THR A 60 -4.72 -9.55 4.99
N LEU A 61 -5.51 -9.42 3.94
CA LEU A 61 -5.36 -8.40 2.90
C LEU A 61 -6.58 -7.47 2.94
N VAL A 62 -6.33 -6.16 3.02
CA VAL A 62 -7.39 -5.14 2.95
C VAL A 62 -7.19 -4.32 1.67
N ASN A 63 -7.96 -4.62 0.63
CA ASN A 63 -7.96 -3.88 -0.62
C ASN A 63 -8.81 -2.60 -0.48
N ASN A 64 -8.24 -1.58 0.18
CA ASN A 64 -8.92 -0.30 0.44
C ASN A 64 -8.58 0.81 -0.57
N ALA A 65 -7.48 0.69 -1.32
CA ALA A 65 -7.07 1.72 -2.26
C ALA A 65 -8.13 1.90 -3.37
N GLY A 66 -8.55 3.14 -3.58
CA GLY A 66 -9.56 3.48 -4.59
C GLY A 66 -9.37 4.91 -5.11
N LEU A 67 -9.87 5.13 -6.32
CA LEU A 67 -9.90 6.42 -6.99
C LEU A 67 -11.33 6.65 -7.51
N MET A 68 -11.75 7.91 -7.55
CA MET A 68 -12.95 8.33 -8.27
C MET A 68 -12.54 9.47 -9.21
N SER A 69 -12.78 9.31 -10.51
CA SER A 69 -12.48 10.33 -11.53
C SER A 69 -13.73 10.70 -12.31
N GLN A 70 -13.89 11.98 -12.65
CA GLN A 70 -14.98 12.45 -13.53
C GLN A 70 -14.66 12.27 -15.03
N LYS A 71 -13.40 11.99 -15.36
CA LYS A 71 -12.93 11.78 -16.73
C LYS A 71 -12.32 10.40 -16.83
N ARG A 72 -12.53 9.75 -17.96
CA ARG A 72 -11.87 8.49 -18.28
C ARG A 72 -10.36 8.72 -18.34
N VAL A 73 -9.64 8.03 -17.45
CA VAL A 73 -8.18 7.98 -17.44
C VAL A 73 -7.79 6.52 -17.68
N GLU A 74 -6.72 6.29 -18.42
CA GLU A 74 -6.20 4.94 -18.62
C GLU A 74 -4.82 4.79 -17.96
N THR A 75 -4.54 3.59 -17.47
CA THR A 75 -3.21 3.15 -17.09
C THR A 75 -2.30 3.11 -18.32
N ALA A 76 -0.99 3.00 -18.08
CA ALA A 76 -0.01 2.78 -19.16
C ALA A 76 -0.27 1.51 -19.98
N SER A 77 -1.03 0.54 -19.45
CA SER A 77 -1.44 -0.68 -20.14
C SER A 77 -2.82 -0.59 -20.81
N GLY A 78 -3.42 0.61 -20.87
CA GLY A 78 -4.72 0.85 -21.51
C GLY A 78 -5.93 0.38 -20.71
N ILE A 79 -5.79 0.18 -19.40
CA ILE A 79 -6.89 -0.20 -18.49
C ILE A 79 -7.51 1.08 -17.92
N GLU A 80 -8.83 1.14 -17.80
CA GLU A 80 -9.50 2.31 -17.24
C GLU A 80 -9.29 2.44 -15.71
N LEU A 81 -9.17 3.67 -15.21
CA LEU A 81 -8.90 4.04 -13.82
C LEU A 81 -10.05 4.79 -13.14
#